data_AF-A0A848Y570-F1
#
_entry.id   AF-A0A848Y570-F1
#
_cell.length_a   1.000
_cell.length_b   1.000
_cell.length_c   1.000
_cell.angle_alpha   90.00
_cell.angle_beta   90.00
_cell.angle_gamma   90.00
#
_symmetry.space_group_name_H-M   'P 1'
#
loop_
_entity.id
_entity.type
_entity.pdbx_description
1 polymer ?
#
loop_
_entity_poly.entity_id
_entity_poly.type
_entity_poly.pdbx_seq_one_letter_code
_entity_poly.pdbx_strand_id
1 'polypeptide(L)'
;MSDNYTLSEKVNLTADRQALSTMETFSARAKRIALGSAFAVMPARIGELPYLLAGMIRDALSTGPDGLPNAANAEDRAQGYCGFCGELTVEKLIEGYRQGLFPFAHVGPFKWWSTPQRPVLEFTDFRIEKKIRKLIRRGEFSYTFDQAFTDVVEACSGAREGKTPLTWLRPEMIALYTAAHKAGFCHSVEAWDEDGALVGGAFGTAVGGLFIAESQFFRTPNASKCAYVVLNRHLKEWGFSLVDAKRGSPFMYQQGYKDMPRAGYIDRVRKIVEVKCGPAAWAVDPALNAASWKPDQVG
;
A
#
# COMPACT_ATOMS: atom_id res chain seq x y z
N MET A 1 2.44 -8.65 31.47
CA MET A 1 3.09 -9.85 30.91
C MET A 1 3.36 -9.56 29.46
N SER A 2 4.64 -9.37 29.17
CA SER A 2 5.23 -8.90 27.92
C SER A 2 5.46 -10.08 26.98
N ASP A 3 4.58 -10.27 26.01
CA ASP A 3 4.83 -11.22 24.93
C ASP A 3 5.75 -10.54 23.90
N ASN A 4 7.04 -10.84 24.07
CA ASN A 4 8.07 -10.61 23.07
C ASN A 4 7.69 -11.40 21.81
N TYR A 5 7.09 -10.72 20.82
CA TYR A 5 7.21 -11.15 19.44
C TYR A 5 8.71 -11.14 19.11
N THR A 6 9.32 -12.32 19.12
CA THR A 6 10.70 -12.51 18.72
C THR A 6 10.78 -12.27 17.20
N LEU A 7 10.87 -10.99 16.81
CA LEU A 7 11.23 -10.50 15.48
C LEU A 7 12.72 -10.81 15.20
N SER A 8 13.14 -12.07 15.30
CA SER A 8 14.55 -12.45 15.16
C SER A 8 14.92 -13.07 13.81
N GLU A 9 14.02 -13.11 12.83
CA GLU A 9 14.45 -13.23 11.45
C GLU A 9 14.64 -11.84 10.88
N LYS A 10 15.81 -11.26 11.17
CA LYS A 10 16.37 -10.21 10.32
C LYS A 10 16.50 -10.79 8.92
N VAL A 11 15.45 -10.70 8.09
CA VAL A 11 15.63 -10.80 6.64
C VAL A 11 16.39 -9.54 6.26
N ASN A 12 17.71 -9.64 6.37
CA ASN A 12 18.65 -8.58 6.06
C ASN A 12 18.72 -8.47 4.52
N LEU A 13 17.66 -7.91 3.93
CA LEU A 13 17.52 -7.66 2.49
C LEU A 13 18.62 -6.73 1.95
N THR A 14 19.45 -6.17 2.82
CA THR A 14 20.59 -5.31 2.51
C THR A 14 21.73 -6.07 1.83
N ALA A 15 22.02 -7.31 2.27
CA ALA A 15 22.99 -8.18 1.61
C ALA A 15 22.47 -8.68 0.25
N ASP A 16 21.15 -8.85 0.14
CA ASP A 16 20.45 -9.26 -1.08
C ASP A 16 20.08 -8.10 -2.00
N ARG A 17 20.29 -6.84 -1.63
CA ARG A 17 19.86 -5.68 -2.43
C ARG A 17 20.54 -5.65 -3.79
N GLN A 18 21.81 -6.06 -3.85
CA GLN A 18 22.54 -6.15 -5.09
C GLN A 18 22.04 -7.33 -5.93
N ALA A 19 21.79 -8.50 -5.33
CA ALA A 19 21.20 -9.67 -5.97
C ALA A 19 19.77 -9.43 -6.51
N LEU A 20 18.91 -8.79 -5.73
CA LEU A 20 17.55 -8.39 -6.11
C LEU A 20 17.57 -7.31 -7.20
N SER A 21 18.52 -6.37 -7.15
CA SER A 21 18.70 -5.39 -8.23
C SER A 21 19.21 -6.00 -9.54
N THR A 22 19.86 -7.16 -9.47
CA THR A 22 20.30 -7.94 -10.66
C THR A 22 19.22 -8.86 -11.23
N MET A 23 18.10 -9.06 -10.53
CA MET A 23 16.95 -9.79 -11.09
C MET A 23 16.26 -9.02 -12.22
N GLU A 24 16.51 -7.71 -12.33
CA GLU A 24 16.03 -6.90 -13.43
C GLU A 24 17.04 -6.88 -14.57
N THR A 25 16.56 -7.11 -15.80
CA THR A 25 17.40 -6.99 -17.00
C THR A 25 17.90 -5.55 -17.18
N PHE A 26 19.07 -5.39 -17.80
CA PHE A 26 19.62 -4.05 -18.08
C PHE A 26 18.63 -3.17 -18.86
N SER A 27 17.92 -3.74 -19.84
CA SER A 27 16.93 -3.03 -20.65
C SER A 27 15.72 -2.57 -19.82
N ALA A 28 15.22 -3.42 -18.91
CA ALA A 28 14.14 -3.05 -17.98
C ALA A 28 14.59 -1.92 -17.04
N ARG A 29 15.80 -2.02 -16.50
CA ARG A 29 16.38 -0.99 -15.62
C ARG A 29 16.56 0.34 -16.33
N ALA A 30 17.13 0.35 -17.53
CA ALA A 30 17.31 1.56 -18.33
C ALA A 30 15.97 2.21 -18.70
N LYS A 31 14.99 1.40 -19.12
CA LYS A 31 13.63 1.87 -19.40
C LYS A 31 12.97 2.49 -18.18
N ARG A 32 13.09 1.86 -17.00
CA ARG A 32 12.55 2.41 -15.75
C ARG A 32 13.22 3.73 -15.36
N ILE A 33 14.54 3.83 -15.50
CA ILE A 33 15.27 5.08 -15.24
C ILE A 33 14.75 6.19 -16.17
N ALA A 34 14.66 5.92 -17.47
CA ALA A 34 14.15 6.89 -18.44
C ALA A 34 12.71 7.33 -18.11
N LEU A 35 11.80 6.37 -17.88
CA LEU A 35 10.40 6.64 -17.56
C LEU A 35 10.21 7.33 -16.20
N GLY A 36 10.97 6.93 -15.19
CA GLY A 36 10.93 7.54 -13.86
C GLY A 36 11.47 8.96 -13.83
N SER A 37 12.55 9.23 -14.59
CA SER A 37 13.07 10.58 -14.79
C SER A 37 12.07 11.44 -15.56
N ALA A 38 11.48 10.91 -16.64
CA ALA A 38 10.42 11.59 -17.38
C ALA A 38 9.20 11.90 -16.50
N PHE A 39 8.85 10.98 -15.60
CA PHE A 39 7.77 11.18 -14.63
C PHE A 39 8.04 12.36 -13.69
N ALA A 40 9.29 12.50 -13.21
CA ALA A 40 9.69 13.57 -12.30
C ALA A 40 9.62 14.97 -12.95
N VAL A 41 9.82 15.07 -14.26
CA VAL A 41 9.85 16.36 -15.01
C VAL A 41 8.53 16.70 -15.71
N MET A 42 7.46 15.91 -15.51
CA MET A 42 6.13 16.26 -16.04
C MET A 42 5.65 17.63 -15.51
N PRO A 43 4.85 18.40 -16.27
CA PRO A 43 4.38 19.74 -15.86
C PRO A 43 3.72 19.79 -14.49
N ALA A 44 2.96 18.74 -14.14
CA ALA A 44 2.30 18.63 -12.83
C ALA A 44 3.26 18.39 -11.64
N ARG A 45 4.56 18.17 -11.88
CA ARG A 45 5.56 17.76 -10.87
C ARG A 45 6.85 18.55 -10.92
N ILE A 46 7.21 19.13 -12.07
CA ILE A 46 8.48 19.83 -12.25
C ILE A 46 8.67 20.98 -11.25
N GLY A 47 7.58 21.64 -10.83
CA GLY A 47 7.62 22.69 -9.81
C GLY A 47 7.98 22.20 -8.40
N GLU A 48 7.89 20.89 -8.13
CA GLU A 48 8.29 20.27 -6.85
C GLU A 48 9.73 19.75 -6.89
N LEU A 49 10.32 19.61 -8.10
CA LEU A 49 11.62 18.98 -8.28
C LEU A 49 12.78 19.72 -7.58
N PRO A 50 12.90 21.07 -7.62
CA PRO A 50 13.96 21.76 -6.91
C PRO A 50 13.94 21.52 -5.40
N TYR A 51 12.74 21.49 -4.80
CA TYR A 51 12.55 21.22 -3.37
C TYR A 51 12.96 19.79 -3.03
N LEU A 52 12.51 18.83 -3.83
CA LEU A 52 12.88 17.42 -3.66
C LEU A 52 14.39 17.22 -3.74
N LEU A 53 15.07 17.85 -4.71
CA LEU A 53 16.52 17.76 -4.85
C LEU A 53 17.24 18.41 -3.66
N ALA A 54 16.78 19.57 -3.20
CA ALA A 54 17.36 20.24 -2.03
C ALA A 54 17.20 19.39 -0.75
N GLY A 55 16.03 18.79 -0.55
CA GLY A 55 15.78 17.85 0.55
C GLY A 55 16.70 16.63 0.48
N MET A 56 16.81 16.01 -0.70
CA MET A 56 17.69 14.87 -0.93
C MET A 56 19.17 15.18 -0.68
N ILE A 57 19.65 16.36 -1.08
CA ILE A 57 21.03 16.80 -0.83
C ILE A 57 21.24 17.00 0.68
N ARG A 58 20.30 17.66 1.36
CA ARG A 58 20.38 17.87 2.81
C ARG A 58 20.48 16.55 3.56
N ASP A 59 19.62 15.61 3.24
CA ASP A 59 19.56 14.29 3.87
C ASP A 59 20.84 13.48 3.63
N ALA A 60 21.38 13.53 2.40
CA ALA A 60 22.66 12.90 2.07
C ALA A 60 23.85 13.49 2.85
N LEU A 61 23.79 14.77 3.22
CA LEU A 61 24.85 15.46 3.96
C LEU A 61 24.74 15.31 5.49
N SER A 62 23.58 14.90 6.04
CA SER A 62 23.34 14.96 7.49
C SER A 62 23.77 13.74 8.33
N THR A 63 24.32 12.65 7.77
CA THR A 63 24.72 11.38 8.50
C THR A 63 23.64 10.79 9.42
N GLY A 64 23.04 9.62 9.23
CA GLY A 64 23.02 8.60 8.18
C GLY A 64 21.69 7.81 8.32
N PRO A 65 21.33 6.95 7.36
CA PRO A 65 19.95 6.55 7.07
C PRO A 65 19.35 5.49 8.02
N ASP A 66 19.86 5.34 9.24
CA ASP A 66 19.55 4.19 10.08
C ASP A 66 18.29 4.38 10.94
N GLY A 67 17.91 5.63 11.24
CA GLY A 67 16.69 5.99 11.95
C GLY A 67 15.53 6.35 11.01
N LEU A 68 14.30 6.18 11.48
CA LEU A 68 13.11 6.67 10.77
C LEU A 68 13.00 8.20 10.91
N PRO A 69 12.74 8.94 9.82
CA PRO A 69 12.51 10.38 9.90
C PRO A 69 11.19 10.66 10.61
N ASN A 70 11.05 11.84 11.23
CA ASN A 70 9.78 12.22 11.83
C ASN A 70 8.81 12.73 10.76
N ALA A 71 7.65 12.08 10.59
CA ALA A 71 6.64 12.48 9.62
C ALA A 71 6.12 13.92 9.81
N ALA A 72 6.15 14.45 11.04
CA ALA A 72 5.76 15.84 11.31
C ALA A 72 6.73 16.86 10.67
N ASN A 73 7.96 16.45 10.38
CA ASN A 73 8.99 17.29 9.75
C ASN A 73 9.03 17.12 8.23
N ALA A 74 8.08 16.37 7.66
CA ALA A 74 7.95 16.19 6.22
C ALA A 74 7.79 17.54 5.51
N GLU A 75 8.44 17.69 4.36
CA GLU A 75 8.29 18.92 3.58
C GLU A 75 6.84 19.09 3.09
N ASP A 76 6.28 20.30 3.21
CA ASP A 76 4.96 20.58 2.61
C ASP A 76 5.06 20.67 1.08
N ARG A 77 6.21 21.18 0.59
CA ARG A 77 6.67 21.04 -0.79
C ARG A 77 7.31 19.66 -0.99
N ALA A 78 7.69 19.33 -2.22
CA ALA A 78 8.21 18.01 -2.59
C ALA A 78 7.24 16.86 -2.25
N GLN A 79 5.93 17.14 -2.19
CA GLN A 79 4.88 16.14 -1.94
C GLN A 79 5.06 15.34 -0.62
N GLY A 80 5.68 15.92 0.41
CA GLY A 80 5.84 15.21 1.68
C GLY A 80 7.13 14.41 1.81
N TYR A 81 8.19 14.74 1.07
CA TYR A 81 9.49 14.08 1.26
C TYR A 81 9.96 14.22 2.73
N CYS A 82 10.42 13.10 3.32
CA CYS A 82 10.88 13.06 4.72
C CYS A 82 12.35 12.65 4.86
N GLY A 83 12.90 11.94 3.88
CA GLY A 83 14.25 11.37 3.95
C GLY A 83 14.37 10.09 3.12
N PHE A 84 15.58 9.57 3.00
CA PHE A 84 15.87 8.28 2.40
C PHE A 84 15.45 7.15 3.32
N CYS A 85 14.99 6.06 2.71
CA CYS A 85 14.94 4.78 3.41
C CYS A 85 16.36 4.21 3.42
N GLY A 86 16.92 3.98 4.60
CA GLY A 86 18.13 3.17 4.74
C GLY A 86 17.84 1.70 4.49
N GLU A 87 17.98 0.90 5.55
CA GLU A 87 17.62 -0.51 5.50
C GLU A 87 16.11 -0.71 5.30
N LEU A 88 15.74 -1.60 4.38
CA LEU A 88 14.36 -2.02 4.17
C LEU A 88 14.12 -3.32 4.94
N THR A 89 13.58 -3.20 6.15
CA THR A 89 13.17 -4.34 6.98
C THR A 89 11.69 -4.26 7.30
N VAL A 90 11.10 -5.39 7.69
CA VAL A 90 9.68 -5.44 8.09
C VAL A 90 9.46 -4.52 9.29
N GLU A 91 10.36 -4.52 10.27
CA GLU A 91 10.26 -3.69 11.47
C GLU A 91 10.23 -2.20 11.12
N LYS A 92 11.13 -1.75 10.23
CA LYS A 92 11.16 -0.36 9.76
C LYS A 92 9.93 0.01 8.93
N LEU A 93 9.39 -0.93 8.16
CA LEU A 93 8.15 -0.73 7.42
C LEU A 93 6.98 -0.48 8.39
N ILE A 94 6.80 -1.35 9.38
CA ILE A 94 5.72 -1.26 10.35
C ILE A 94 5.86 -0.01 11.21
N GLU A 95 7.06 0.27 11.73
CA GLU A 95 7.30 1.47 12.53
C GLU A 95 7.10 2.74 11.69
N GLY A 96 7.51 2.73 10.42
CA GLY A 96 7.20 3.81 9.48
C GLY A 96 5.69 4.06 9.35
N TYR A 97 4.88 3.00 9.20
CA TYR A 97 3.42 3.12 9.15
C TYR A 97 2.81 3.64 10.45
N ARG A 98 3.33 3.24 11.61
CA ARG A 98 2.92 3.76 12.93
C ARG A 98 3.19 5.27 13.07
N GLN A 99 4.19 5.78 12.35
CA GLN A 99 4.51 7.21 12.31
C GLN A 99 3.85 7.95 11.14
N GLY A 100 3.06 7.28 10.31
CA GLY A 100 2.40 7.88 9.14
C GLY A 100 3.29 8.08 7.92
N LEU A 101 4.45 7.42 7.89
CA LEU A 101 5.35 7.37 6.75
C LEU A 101 4.96 6.26 5.78
N PHE A 102 5.40 6.34 4.54
CA PHE A 102 5.37 5.21 3.61
C PHE A 102 6.60 5.24 2.68
N PRO A 103 7.18 4.07 2.34
CA PRO A 103 8.32 4.02 1.44
C PRO A 103 7.83 4.09 -0.02
N PHE A 104 8.49 4.91 -0.84
CA PHE A 104 8.17 4.96 -2.26
C PHE A 104 9.34 5.49 -3.10
N ALA A 105 9.58 4.87 -4.25
CA ALA A 105 10.42 5.42 -5.30
C ALA A 105 10.18 4.68 -6.63
N HIS A 106 10.11 5.42 -7.72
CA HIS A 106 10.20 4.82 -9.06
C HIS A 106 11.66 4.53 -9.46
N VAL A 107 12.57 5.40 -9.04
CA VAL A 107 13.99 5.36 -9.40
C VAL A 107 14.86 5.74 -8.21
N GLY A 108 16.09 5.23 -8.21
CA GLY A 108 17.07 5.49 -7.14
C GLY A 108 16.72 4.80 -5.81
N PRO A 109 17.25 5.31 -4.69
CA PRO A 109 16.92 4.79 -3.36
C PRO A 109 15.47 5.08 -2.98
N PHE A 110 14.87 4.18 -2.21
CA PHE A 110 13.57 4.41 -1.60
C PHE A 110 13.65 5.61 -0.64
N LYS A 111 12.52 6.30 -0.50
CA LYS A 111 12.38 7.49 0.31
C LYS A 111 11.15 7.33 1.18
N TRP A 112 11.21 7.87 2.38
CA TRP A 112 10.07 8.03 3.26
C TRP A 112 9.27 9.26 2.85
N TRP A 113 7.96 9.10 2.80
CA TRP A 113 7.02 10.16 2.46
C TRP A 113 5.92 10.27 3.52
N SER A 114 5.44 11.49 3.74
CA SER A 114 4.21 11.78 4.45
C SER A 114 3.51 12.95 3.77
N THR A 115 2.48 12.66 2.98
CA THR A 115 1.80 13.69 2.17
C THR A 115 1.14 14.76 3.06
N PRO A 116 1.11 16.04 2.63
CA PRO A 116 0.47 17.11 3.41
C PRO A 116 -1.04 16.89 3.56
N GLN A 117 -1.67 16.33 2.53
CA GLN A 117 -3.04 15.83 2.53
C GLN A 117 -2.99 14.32 2.31
N ARG A 118 -3.48 13.54 3.28
CA ARG A 118 -3.46 12.08 3.26
C ARG A 118 -4.85 11.55 2.90
N PRO A 119 -5.04 10.96 1.71
CA PRO A 119 -6.32 10.39 1.35
C PRO A 119 -6.56 9.11 2.15
N VAL A 120 -7.63 9.12 2.93
CA VAL A 120 -8.05 8.02 3.79
C VAL A 120 -9.52 7.70 3.56
N LEU A 121 -9.91 6.47 3.86
CA LEU A 121 -11.28 6.00 3.79
C LEU A 121 -11.72 5.57 5.20
N GLU A 122 -12.74 6.25 5.70
CA GLU A 122 -13.55 5.75 6.79
C GLU A 122 -14.61 4.80 6.21
N PHE A 123 -14.81 3.65 6.86
CA PHE A 123 -15.72 2.64 6.33
C PHE A 123 -17.16 3.16 6.18
N THR A 124 -17.59 4.09 7.02
CA THR A 124 -18.92 4.74 6.93
C THR A 124 -19.11 5.58 5.67
N ASP A 125 -18.01 6.07 5.09
CA ASP A 125 -18.02 6.86 3.86
C ASP A 125 -17.89 6.02 2.59
N PHE A 126 -17.68 4.70 2.71
CA PHE A 126 -17.38 3.86 1.57
C PHE A 126 -18.55 3.78 0.58
N ARG A 127 -18.28 4.10 -0.69
CA ARG A 127 -19.27 4.13 -1.76
C ARG A 127 -19.06 2.97 -2.70
N ILE A 128 -20.03 2.06 -2.72
CA ILE A 128 -20.02 0.89 -3.60
C ILE A 128 -20.89 1.18 -4.82
N GLU A 129 -20.27 1.23 -6.01
CA GLU A 129 -20.96 1.43 -7.28
C GLU A 129 -22.05 0.36 -7.51
N LYS A 130 -23.22 0.75 -8.05
CA LYS A 130 -24.34 -0.17 -8.33
C LYS A 130 -23.93 -1.38 -9.17
N LYS A 131 -23.07 -1.17 -10.18
CA LYS A 131 -22.53 -2.24 -11.03
C LYS A 131 -21.71 -3.25 -10.23
N ILE A 132 -20.87 -2.78 -9.31
CA ILE A 132 -20.03 -3.64 -8.47
C ILE A 132 -20.90 -4.48 -7.53
N ARG A 133 -21.92 -3.89 -6.89
CA ARG A 133 -22.89 -4.65 -6.08
C ARG A 133 -23.58 -5.75 -6.87
N LYS A 134 -23.95 -5.47 -8.12
CA LYS A 134 -24.60 -6.42 -9.01
C LYS A 134 -23.67 -7.59 -9.36
N LEU A 135 -22.40 -7.33 -9.63
CA LEU A 135 -21.40 -8.37 -9.94
C LEU A 135 -21.16 -9.28 -8.73
N ILE A 136 -20.94 -8.70 -7.54
CA ILE A 136 -20.76 -9.48 -6.30
C ILE A 136 -22.00 -10.35 -6.03
N ARG A 137 -23.22 -9.79 -6.15
CA ARG A 137 -24.47 -10.55 -5.93
C ARG A 137 -24.64 -11.73 -6.87
N ARG A 138 -24.12 -11.63 -8.09
CA ARG A 138 -24.19 -12.70 -9.10
C ARG A 138 -23.17 -13.81 -8.87
N GLY A 139 -22.20 -13.60 -7.97
CA GLY A 139 -21.09 -14.53 -7.81
C GLY A 139 -20.18 -14.56 -9.03
N GLU A 140 -20.01 -13.43 -9.72
CA GLU A 140 -19.15 -13.34 -10.93
C GLU A 140 -17.71 -13.80 -10.66
N PHE A 141 -17.25 -13.63 -9.42
CA PHE A 141 -15.93 -14.05 -8.95
C PHE A 141 -16.09 -14.73 -7.60
N SER A 142 -15.20 -15.69 -7.31
CA SER A 142 -14.95 -16.18 -5.96
C SER A 142 -13.80 -15.40 -5.33
N TYR A 143 -13.76 -15.33 -4.00
CA TYR A 143 -12.78 -14.52 -3.27
C TYR A 143 -12.08 -15.34 -2.19
N THR A 144 -10.80 -15.08 -2.02
CA THR A 144 -9.99 -15.62 -0.93
C THR A 144 -9.16 -14.51 -0.31
N PHE A 145 -8.60 -14.77 0.87
CA PHE A 145 -7.55 -13.95 1.46
C PHE A 145 -6.30 -14.81 1.64
N ASP A 146 -5.13 -14.20 1.45
CA ASP A 146 -3.82 -14.78 1.75
C ASP A 146 -3.49 -16.12 1.07
N GLN A 147 -4.24 -16.54 0.03
CA GLN A 147 -3.97 -17.81 -0.66
C GLN A 147 -2.95 -17.69 -1.79
N ALA A 148 -2.79 -16.49 -2.35
CA ALA A 148 -1.89 -16.25 -3.48
C ALA A 148 -1.17 -14.89 -3.34
N PHE A 149 -0.68 -14.58 -2.13
CA PHE A 149 -0.10 -13.26 -1.82
C PHE A 149 1.01 -12.85 -2.80
N THR A 150 1.99 -13.74 -3.05
CA THR A 150 3.09 -13.46 -3.97
C THR A 150 2.58 -13.18 -5.39
N ASP A 151 1.64 -13.98 -5.90
CA ASP A 151 1.06 -13.79 -7.24
C ASP A 151 0.33 -12.44 -7.35
N VAL A 152 -0.38 -12.02 -6.29
CA VAL A 152 -1.05 -10.71 -6.22
C VAL A 152 -0.05 -9.57 -6.27
N VAL A 153 1.04 -9.65 -5.49
CA VAL A 153 2.09 -8.62 -5.44
C VAL A 153 2.83 -8.54 -6.77
N GLU A 154 3.20 -9.69 -7.35
CA GLU A 154 3.84 -9.75 -8.66
C GLU A 154 2.93 -9.19 -9.76
N ALA A 155 1.65 -9.57 -9.79
CA ALA A 155 0.70 -9.03 -10.75
C ALA A 155 0.48 -7.51 -10.59
N CYS A 156 0.55 -6.99 -9.36
CA CYS A 156 0.53 -5.55 -9.08
C CYS A 156 1.76 -4.81 -9.64
N SER A 157 2.90 -5.49 -9.75
CA SER A 157 4.16 -4.95 -10.28
C SER A 157 4.18 -4.85 -11.80
N GLY A 158 3.33 -5.63 -12.48
CA GLY A 158 3.27 -5.75 -13.93
C GLY A 158 2.77 -4.50 -14.67
N ALA A 159 2.96 -4.51 -15.98
CA ALA A 159 2.44 -3.46 -16.86
C ALA A 159 0.91 -3.44 -16.84
N ARG A 160 0.33 -2.25 -16.93
CA ARG A 160 -1.13 -2.06 -17.02
C ARG A 160 -1.47 -1.50 -18.39
N GLU A 161 -2.46 -2.08 -19.03
CA GLU A 161 -2.94 -1.62 -20.32
C GLU A 161 -3.32 -0.13 -20.25
N GLY A 162 -2.92 0.63 -21.29
CA GLY A 162 -3.17 2.07 -21.36
C GLY A 162 -2.40 2.93 -20.35
N LYS A 163 -1.47 2.36 -19.58
CA LYS A 163 -0.61 3.12 -18.66
C LYS A 163 0.86 3.00 -19.02
N THR A 164 1.62 4.04 -18.69
CA THR A 164 3.08 3.99 -18.76
C THR A 164 3.58 2.80 -17.94
N PRO A 165 4.42 1.92 -18.50
CA PRO A 165 4.94 0.74 -17.81
C PRO A 165 6.04 1.15 -16.81
N LEU A 166 5.64 1.88 -15.78
CA LEU A 166 6.48 2.38 -14.71
C LEU A 166 5.88 1.95 -13.37
N THR A 167 6.60 1.11 -12.64
CA THR A 167 6.20 0.62 -11.32
C THR A 167 7.20 1.07 -10.25
N TRP A 168 6.72 1.21 -9.02
CA TRP A 168 7.54 1.41 -7.82
C TRP A 168 7.78 0.10 -7.07
N LEU A 169 6.98 -0.93 -7.38
CA LEU A 169 7.00 -2.25 -6.76
C LEU A 169 8.11 -3.09 -7.41
N ARG A 170 9.36 -2.69 -7.13
CA ARG A 170 10.59 -3.35 -7.59
C ARG A 170 10.86 -4.63 -6.78
N PRO A 171 11.77 -5.53 -7.24
CA PRO A 171 12.07 -6.78 -6.54
C PRO A 171 12.32 -6.62 -5.05
N GLU A 172 12.99 -5.53 -4.63
CA GLU A 172 13.26 -5.27 -3.20
C GLU A 172 11.99 -5.02 -2.38
N MET A 173 10.99 -4.34 -2.96
CA MET A 173 9.69 -4.13 -2.29
C MET A 173 8.83 -5.39 -2.32
N ILE A 174 8.89 -6.16 -3.41
CA ILE A 174 8.19 -7.46 -3.49
C ILE A 174 8.70 -8.38 -2.39
N ALA A 175 10.03 -8.48 -2.23
CA ALA A 175 10.66 -9.25 -1.16
C ALA A 175 10.25 -8.72 0.24
N LEU A 176 10.27 -7.40 0.44
CA LEU A 176 9.85 -6.79 1.70
C LEU A 176 8.39 -7.11 2.07
N TYR A 177 7.44 -6.93 1.14
CA TYR A 177 6.04 -7.23 1.41
C TYR A 177 5.79 -8.73 1.56
N THR A 178 6.53 -9.58 0.86
CA THR A 178 6.46 -11.04 1.04
C THR A 178 6.96 -11.45 2.43
N ALA A 179 8.06 -10.85 2.91
CA ALA A 179 8.53 -11.06 4.27
C ALA A 179 7.52 -10.53 5.30
N ALA A 180 6.94 -9.35 5.07
CA ALA A 180 5.92 -8.77 5.94
C ALA A 180 4.62 -9.61 5.96
N HIS A 181 4.27 -10.28 4.85
CA HIS A 181 3.15 -11.23 4.81
C HIS A 181 3.43 -12.46 5.68
N LYS A 182 4.62 -13.06 5.56
CA LYS A 182 5.04 -14.18 6.42
C LYS A 182 5.06 -13.80 7.90
N ALA A 183 5.38 -12.54 8.21
CA ALA A 183 5.33 -11.98 9.56
C ALA A 183 3.92 -11.61 10.04
N GLY A 184 2.88 -11.81 9.22
CA GLY A 184 1.48 -11.56 9.58
C GLY A 184 1.04 -10.10 9.52
N PHE A 185 1.78 -9.23 8.81
CA PHE A 185 1.45 -7.82 8.65
C PHE A 185 0.85 -7.49 7.29
N CYS A 186 1.30 -8.15 6.22
CA CYS A 186 0.75 -7.92 4.89
C CYS A 186 -0.27 -8.99 4.52
N HIS A 187 -1.36 -8.56 3.90
CA HIS A 187 -2.45 -9.43 3.52
C HIS A 187 -2.94 -9.12 2.12
N SER A 188 -3.43 -10.15 1.43
CA SER A 188 -4.01 -10.04 0.10
C SER A 188 -5.48 -10.44 0.07
N VAL A 189 -6.18 -9.90 -0.92
CA VAL A 189 -7.48 -10.38 -1.37
C VAL A 189 -7.36 -10.78 -2.83
N GLU A 190 -7.84 -11.98 -3.14
CA GLU A 190 -7.84 -12.55 -4.48
C GLU A 190 -9.27 -12.58 -5.04
N ALA A 191 -9.40 -12.39 -6.35
CA ALA A 191 -10.61 -12.67 -7.11
C ALA A 191 -10.29 -13.72 -8.18
N TRP A 192 -11.02 -14.81 -8.16
CA TRP A 192 -10.89 -15.93 -9.09
C TRP A 192 -12.12 -16.01 -9.99
N ASP A 193 -11.91 -16.35 -11.26
CA ASP A 193 -13.00 -16.67 -12.17
C ASP A 193 -13.52 -18.11 -11.95
N GLU A 194 -14.49 -18.52 -12.77
CA GLU A 194 -15.12 -19.84 -12.70
C GLU A 194 -14.15 -21.00 -12.98
N ASP A 195 -13.10 -20.75 -13.77
CA ASP A 195 -12.05 -21.71 -14.11
C ASP A 195 -10.96 -21.81 -13.02
N GLY A 196 -11.06 -20.98 -11.96
CA GLY A 196 -10.07 -20.93 -10.89
C GLY A 196 -8.83 -20.12 -11.23
N ALA A 197 -8.87 -19.25 -12.25
CA ALA A 197 -7.76 -18.37 -12.59
C ALA A 197 -7.79 -17.07 -11.77
N LEU A 198 -6.63 -16.63 -11.32
CA LEU A 198 -6.48 -15.36 -10.58
C LEU A 198 -6.67 -14.18 -11.55
N VAL A 199 -7.84 -13.54 -11.49
CA VAL A 199 -8.26 -12.48 -12.42
C VAL A 199 -8.26 -11.08 -11.82
N GLY A 200 -8.01 -10.95 -10.52
CA GLY A 200 -7.76 -9.67 -9.88
C GLY A 200 -7.43 -9.82 -8.41
N GLY A 201 -7.02 -8.72 -7.80
CA GLY A 201 -6.72 -8.72 -6.39
C GLY A 201 -6.12 -7.41 -5.91
N ALA A 202 -5.93 -7.32 -4.61
CA ALA A 202 -5.29 -6.21 -3.93
C ALA A 202 -4.49 -6.72 -2.74
N PHE A 203 -3.48 -5.97 -2.33
CA PHE A 203 -2.78 -6.26 -1.08
C PHE A 203 -2.58 -4.98 -0.26
N GLY A 204 -2.42 -5.17 1.03
CA GLY A 204 -2.21 -4.09 1.98
C GLY A 204 -1.43 -4.53 3.20
N THR A 205 -1.10 -3.56 4.06
CA THR A 205 -0.43 -3.80 5.34
C THR A 205 -1.39 -3.46 6.47
N ALA A 206 -1.62 -4.39 7.40
CA ALA A 206 -2.38 -4.19 8.61
C ALA A 206 -1.45 -3.79 9.76
N VAL A 207 -1.75 -2.66 10.41
CA VAL A 207 -1.02 -2.17 11.59
C VAL A 207 -2.03 -1.73 12.63
N GLY A 208 -2.34 -2.62 13.56
CA GLY A 208 -3.45 -2.43 14.50
C GLY A 208 -4.77 -2.17 13.76
N GLY A 209 -5.48 -1.10 14.12
CA GLY A 209 -6.71 -0.67 13.46
C GLY A 209 -6.53 0.10 12.14
N LEU A 210 -5.31 0.22 11.60
CA LEU A 210 -5.02 0.86 10.31
C LEU A 210 -4.78 -0.21 9.24
N PHE A 211 -5.45 -0.09 8.09
CA PHE A 211 -5.10 -0.87 6.90
C PHE A 211 -4.53 0.06 5.82
N ILE A 212 -3.30 -0.20 5.38
CA ILE A 212 -2.64 0.58 4.35
C ILE A 212 -2.80 -0.13 3.01
N ALA A 213 -3.60 0.42 2.10
CA ALA A 213 -3.80 -0.13 0.77
C ALA A 213 -2.56 0.13 -0.12
N GLU A 214 -1.83 -0.92 -0.49
CA GLU A 214 -0.57 -0.79 -1.22
C GLU A 214 -0.80 -0.70 -2.74
N SER A 215 -1.43 -1.72 -3.31
CA SER A 215 -1.74 -1.79 -4.74
C SER A 215 -2.82 -2.82 -5.03
N GLN A 216 -3.34 -2.75 -6.25
CA GLN A 216 -4.30 -3.68 -6.82
C GLN A 216 -4.01 -3.90 -8.32
N PHE A 217 -4.43 -5.05 -8.84
CA PHE A 217 -4.36 -5.41 -10.25
C PHE A 217 -5.66 -6.09 -10.70
N PHE A 218 -5.91 -6.10 -12.00
CA PHE A 218 -6.97 -6.93 -12.58
C PHE A 218 -6.56 -7.38 -13.98
N ARG A 219 -7.04 -8.56 -14.36
CA ARG A 219 -7.01 -9.12 -15.71
C ARG A 219 -8.43 -9.13 -16.30
N THR A 220 -9.43 -9.33 -15.44
CA THR A 220 -10.86 -9.21 -15.81
C THR A 220 -11.45 -7.90 -15.29
N PRO A 221 -12.21 -7.15 -16.11
CA PRO A 221 -12.78 -5.87 -15.70
C PRO A 221 -13.60 -5.97 -14.40
N ASN A 222 -13.33 -5.05 -13.47
CA ASN A 222 -13.98 -4.95 -12.15
C ASN A 222 -13.61 -6.03 -11.12
N ALA A 223 -12.77 -7.02 -11.44
CA ALA A 223 -12.37 -8.06 -10.48
C ALA A 223 -11.73 -7.46 -9.22
N SER A 224 -10.72 -6.59 -9.36
CA SER A 224 -10.11 -5.88 -8.22
C SER A 224 -11.08 -5.01 -7.44
N LYS A 225 -12.00 -4.32 -8.12
CA LYS A 225 -13.02 -3.50 -7.44
C LYS A 225 -13.95 -4.36 -6.59
N CYS A 226 -14.35 -5.53 -7.08
CA CYS A 226 -15.19 -6.45 -6.33
C CYS A 226 -14.43 -7.03 -5.13
N ALA A 227 -13.19 -7.50 -5.35
CA ALA A 227 -12.29 -7.96 -4.30
C ALA A 227 -12.08 -6.90 -3.21
N TYR A 228 -11.87 -5.64 -3.61
CA TYR A 228 -11.67 -4.53 -2.68
C TYR A 228 -12.90 -4.25 -1.82
N VAL A 229 -14.11 -4.39 -2.37
CA VAL A 229 -15.36 -4.26 -1.61
C VAL A 229 -15.52 -5.39 -0.59
N VAL A 230 -15.19 -6.62 -0.99
CA VAL A 230 -15.18 -7.79 -0.09
C VAL A 230 -14.19 -7.56 1.06
N LEU A 231 -12.96 -7.15 0.75
CA LEU A 231 -11.95 -6.80 1.75
C LEU A 231 -12.44 -5.72 2.71
N ASN A 232 -12.96 -4.59 2.21
CA ASN A 232 -13.43 -3.50 3.09
C ASN A 232 -14.60 -3.91 3.99
N ARG A 233 -15.47 -4.83 3.52
CA ARG A 233 -16.53 -5.39 4.37
C ARG A 233 -15.93 -6.16 5.56
N HIS A 234 -14.92 -6.98 5.31
CA HIS A 234 -14.26 -7.78 6.35
C HIS A 234 -13.44 -6.90 7.29
N LEU A 235 -12.66 -5.95 6.77
CA LEU A 235 -11.92 -5.00 7.59
C LEU A 235 -12.83 -4.25 8.57
N LYS A 236 -14.00 -3.79 8.10
CA LYS A 236 -14.99 -3.13 8.96
C LYS A 236 -15.49 -4.07 10.06
N GLU A 237 -15.83 -5.31 9.72
CA GLU A 237 -16.29 -6.32 10.69
C GLU A 237 -15.20 -6.64 11.72
N TRP A 238 -13.94 -6.72 11.28
CA TRP A 238 -12.79 -7.02 12.13
C TRP A 238 -12.28 -5.83 12.97
N GLY A 239 -13.03 -4.73 12.98
CA GLY A 239 -12.75 -3.57 13.84
C GLY A 239 -11.70 -2.61 13.32
N PHE A 240 -11.24 -2.73 12.06
CA PHE A 240 -10.37 -1.72 11.47
C PHE A 240 -11.07 -0.36 11.47
N SER A 241 -10.31 0.69 11.72
CA SER A 241 -10.80 2.05 11.85
C SER A 241 -10.64 2.87 10.57
N LEU A 242 -9.58 2.64 9.80
CA LEU A 242 -9.20 3.52 8.70
C LEU A 242 -8.46 2.74 7.61
N VAL A 243 -8.73 3.08 6.35
CA VAL A 243 -7.90 2.64 5.22
C VAL A 243 -7.09 3.80 4.65
N ASP A 244 -5.77 3.67 4.58
CA ASP A 244 -4.84 4.66 4.01
C ASP A 244 -4.48 4.31 2.55
N ALA A 245 -4.68 5.25 1.62
CA ALA A 245 -4.30 5.09 0.21
C ALA A 245 -2.95 5.74 -0.14
N LYS A 246 -2.28 6.42 0.79
CA LYS A 246 -1.04 7.19 0.64
C LYS A 246 -1.17 8.41 -0.28
N ARG A 247 -1.63 8.20 -1.51
CA ARG A 247 -1.86 9.23 -2.54
C ARG A 247 -3.19 9.00 -3.26
N GLY A 248 -3.90 10.10 -3.48
CA GLY A 248 -5.25 10.07 -4.02
C GLY A 248 -5.28 9.86 -5.53
N SER A 249 -6.42 9.39 -6.01
CA SER A 249 -6.77 9.43 -7.43
C SER A 249 -8.25 9.79 -7.55
N PRO A 250 -8.70 10.39 -8.68
CA PRO A 250 -10.12 10.71 -8.87
C PRO A 250 -11.06 9.53 -8.61
N PHE A 251 -10.61 8.32 -8.97
CA PHE A 251 -11.34 7.08 -8.70
C PHE A 251 -11.52 6.78 -7.21
N MET A 252 -10.48 6.96 -6.38
CA MET A 252 -10.57 6.73 -4.93
C MET A 252 -11.55 7.69 -4.27
N TYR A 253 -11.55 8.97 -4.65
CA TYR A 253 -12.49 9.95 -4.11
C TYR A 253 -13.95 9.61 -4.47
N GLN A 254 -14.20 9.02 -5.66
CA GLN A 254 -15.53 8.49 -6.01
C GLN A 254 -15.98 7.33 -5.11
N GLN A 255 -15.03 6.55 -4.57
CA GLN A 255 -15.29 5.47 -3.61
C GLN A 255 -15.46 5.95 -2.16
N GLY A 256 -15.37 7.25 -1.90
CA GLY A 256 -15.59 7.82 -0.55
C GLY A 256 -14.32 8.16 0.22
N TYR A 257 -13.13 8.04 -0.39
CA TYR A 257 -11.92 8.59 0.21
C TYR A 257 -12.05 10.10 0.40
N LYS A 258 -11.44 10.60 1.47
CA LYS A 258 -11.35 12.02 1.80
C LYS A 258 -9.92 12.35 2.20
N ASP A 259 -9.50 13.58 1.90
CA ASP A 259 -8.19 14.07 2.33
C ASP A 259 -8.24 14.46 3.81
N MET A 260 -7.27 13.95 4.57
CA MET A 260 -7.02 14.30 5.96
C MET A 260 -5.70 15.08 6.06
N PRO A 261 -5.66 16.25 6.73
CA PRO A 261 -4.41 16.96 6.95
C PRO A 261 -3.40 16.08 7.69
N ARG A 262 -2.11 16.15 7.30
CA ARG A 262 -1.03 15.32 7.85
C ARG A 262 -1.04 15.23 9.38
N ALA A 263 -1.18 16.36 10.08
CA ALA A 263 -1.22 16.39 11.53
C ALA A 263 -2.37 15.57 12.11
N GLY A 264 -3.58 15.75 11.57
CA GLY A 264 -4.76 14.98 11.96
C GLY A 264 -4.62 13.48 11.64
N TYR A 265 -3.98 13.15 10.52
CA TYR A 265 -3.66 11.77 10.17
C TYR A 265 -2.70 11.13 11.16
N ILE A 266 -1.58 11.77 11.48
CA ILE A 266 -0.59 11.25 12.44
C ILE A 266 -1.24 11.04 13.81
N ASP A 267 -2.04 12.01 14.29
CA ASP A 267 -2.74 11.90 15.57
C ASP A 267 -3.77 10.78 15.59
N ARG A 268 -4.45 10.54 14.47
CA ARG A 268 -5.39 9.42 14.31
C ARG A 268 -4.66 8.07 14.30
N VAL A 269 -3.59 7.96 13.53
CA VAL A 269 -2.76 6.75 13.38
C VAL A 269 -2.22 6.31 14.74
N ARG A 270 -1.58 7.22 15.49
CA ARG A 270 -1.02 6.93 16.83
C ARG A 270 -2.01 6.25 17.78
N LYS A 271 -3.30 6.55 17.66
CA LYS A 271 -4.35 5.96 18.49
C LYS A 271 -4.80 4.58 17.99
N ILE A 272 -4.97 4.43 16.68
CA ILE A 272 -5.56 3.21 16.11
C ILE A 272 -4.56 2.07 15.96
N VAL A 273 -3.26 2.37 15.82
CA VAL A 273 -2.23 1.33 15.67
C VAL A 273 -1.95 0.55 16.95
N GLU A 274 -2.48 0.99 18.09
CA GLU A 274 -2.45 0.26 19.37
C GLU A 274 -3.62 -0.71 19.53
N VAL A 275 -4.65 -0.60 18.68
CA VAL A 275 -5.83 -1.48 18.73
C VAL A 275 -5.54 -2.74 17.95
N LYS A 276 -5.62 -3.91 18.59
CA LYS A 276 -5.54 -5.19 17.90
C LYS A 276 -6.82 -5.42 17.09
N CYS A 277 -6.69 -5.57 15.78
CA CYS A 277 -7.78 -5.84 14.85
C CYS A 277 -7.44 -7.05 13.98
N GLY A 278 -8.46 -7.65 13.36
CA GLY A 278 -8.27 -8.79 12.47
C GLY A 278 -8.17 -10.14 13.20
N PRO A 279 -8.53 -11.23 12.50
CA PRO A 279 -8.26 -12.58 12.97
C PRO A 279 -6.76 -12.93 12.81
N ALA A 280 -6.32 -14.00 13.47
CA ALA A 280 -4.96 -14.51 13.30
C ALA A 280 -4.67 -15.04 11.89
N ALA A 281 -5.70 -15.62 11.24
CA ALA A 281 -5.65 -16.05 9.85
C ALA A 281 -6.80 -15.41 9.10
N TRP A 282 -6.49 -14.74 7.99
CA TRP A 282 -7.51 -14.08 7.18
C TRP A 282 -8.20 -15.11 6.30
N ALA A 283 -9.53 -15.16 6.40
CA ALA A 283 -10.37 -15.99 5.56
C ALA A 283 -11.65 -15.21 5.23
N VAL A 284 -12.20 -15.46 4.05
CA VAL A 284 -13.50 -14.89 3.68
C VAL A 284 -14.57 -15.56 4.52
N ASP A 285 -15.31 -14.75 5.28
CA ASP A 285 -16.47 -15.19 6.03
C ASP A 285 -17.70 -15.22 5.12
N PRO A 286 -18.27 -16.41 4.82
CA PRO A 286 -19.44 -16.53 3.95
C PRO A 286 -20.69 -15.84 4.53
N ALA A 287 -20.75 -15.56 5.84
CA ALA A 287 -21.84 -14.82 6.44
C ALA A 287 -21.79 -13.31 6.12
N LEU A 288 -20.62 -12.76 5.76
CA LEU A 288 -20.44 -11.34 5.45
C LEU A 288 -20.79 -11.03 4.00
N ASN A 289 -22.07 -10.79 3.74
CA ASN A 289 -22.54 -10.43 2.40
C ASN A 289 -22.15 -8.98 2.01
N ALA A 290 -21.05 -8.86 1.25
CA ALA A 290 -20.55 -7.58 0.75
C ALA A 290 -21.50 -6.88 -0.25
N ALA A 291 -22.37 -7.62 -0.96
CA ALA A 291 -23.31 -7.02 -1.91
C ALA A 291 -24.46 -6.27 -1.23
N SER A 292 -24.90 -6.73 -0.05
CA SER A 292 -25.95 -6.10 0.77
C SER A 292 -25.42 -5.08 1.77
N TRP A 293 -24.10 -5.03 1.99
CA TRP A 293 -23.50 -4.10 2.94
C TRP A 293 -23.80 -2.63 2.60
N LYS A 294 -24.40 -1.89 3.52
CA LYS A 294 -24.65 -0.46 3.43
C LYS A 294 -23.70 0.26 4.38
N PRO A 295 -22.60 0.84 3.88
CA PRO A 295 -21.54 1.34 4.76
C PRO A 295 -21.97 2.52 5.63
N ASP A 296 -22.94 3.30 5.16
CA ASP A 296 -23.55 4.45 5.82
C ASP A 296 -24.52 4.09 6.96
N GLN A 297 -25.00 2.85 7.01
CA GLN A 297 -25.87 2.39 8.09
C GLN A 297 -25.01 1.84 9.23
N VAL A 298 -25.07 2.51 10.38
CA VAL A 298 -24.52 1.97 11.63
C VAL A 298 -25.35 0.73 11.95
N GLY A 299 -24.72 -0.44 11.87
CA GLY A 299 -25.25 -1.68 12.43
C GLY A 299 -25.22 -1.63 13.95
#